data_AF-A0A955ME52-F1
#
_entry.id   AF-A0A955ME52-F1
#
_cell.length_a   1.000
_cell.length_b   1.000
_cell.length_c   1.000
_cell.angle_alpha   90.00
_cell.angle_beta   90.00
_cell.angle_gamma   90.00
#
_symmetry.space_group_name_H-M   'P 1'
#
loop_
_entity.id
_entity.type
_entity.pdbx_description
1 polymer ?
#
loop_
_entity_poly.entity_id
_entity_poly.type
_entity_poly.pdbx_seq_one_letter_code
_entity_poly.pdbx_strand_id
1 'polypeptide(L)'
;MKKKLLALLLGVSMMAFVSTSAFAEYVYVTKSGKKYHHSNSRYSTYEGVEKITLEEAIERGLEPSKSYVKFKEAEEQEVKEEGNK
;
A
#
# COMPACT_ATOMS: atom_id res chain seq x y z
N MET A 1 -27.77 13.75 41.80
CA MET A 1 -27.23 12.63 41.00
C MET A 1 -27.07 12.99 39.51
N LYS A 2 -26.48 14.15 39.16
CA LYS A 2 -26.38 14.61 37.75
C LYS A 2 -24.96 15.01 37.29
N LYS A 3 -23.95 14.88 38.16
CA LYS A 3 -22.56 15.25 37.87
C LYS A 3 -21.67 14.07 37.42
N LYS A 4 -22.17 12.83 37.52
CA LYS A 4 -21.44 11.62 37.12
C LYS A 4 -21.74 11.16 35.69
N LEU A 5 -22.77 11.72 35.05
CA LEU A 5 -23.14 11.39 33.66
C LEU A 5 -22.37 12.23 32.62
N LEU A 6 -21.96 13.45 32.98
CA LEU A 6 -21.14 14.31 32.11
C LEU A 6 -19.68 13.83 31.99
N ALA A 7 -19.15 13.14 33.01
CA ALA A 7 -17.81 12.58 32.95
C ALA A 7 -17.71 11.35 32.03
N LEU A 8 -18.84 10.70 31.70
CA LEU A 8 -18.87 9.54 30.81
C LEU A 8 -18.88 9.95 29.32
N LEU A 9 -19.41 11.13 28.99
CA LEU A 9 -19.44 11.66 27.61
C LEU A 9 -18.11 12.31 27.17
N LEU A 10 -17.26 12.73 28.12
CA LEU A 10 -15.89 13.18 27.82
C LEU A 10 -14.87 12.03 27.71
N GLY A 11 -15.20 10.84 28.24
CA GLY A 11 -14.33 9.66 28.17
C GLY A 11 -14.35 8.91 26.84
N VAL A 12 -15.28 9.24 25.93
CA VAL A 12 -15.40 8.59 24.61
C VAL A 12 -14.70 9.41 23.49
N SER A 13 -14.24 10.63 23.80
CA SER A 13 -13.62 11.53 22.81
C SER A 13 -12.15 11.20 22.48
N MET A 14 -11.57 10.17 23.09
CA MET A 14 -10.16 9.79 22.90
C MET A 14 -10.00 8.42 22.25
N MET A 15 -10.99 7.99 21.45
CA MET A 15 -10.75 6.94 20.46
C MET A 15 -9.95 7.59 19.34
N ALA A 16 -8.63 7.58 19.51
CA ALA A 16 -7.66 8.10 18.56
C ALA A 16 -8.03 7.62 17.15
N PHE A 17 -8.33 8.59 16.28
CA PHE A 17 -8.31 8.37 14.84
C PHE A 17 -6.85 8.05 14.52
N VAL A 18 -6.51 6.76 14.53
CA VAL A 18 -5.22 6.28 14.04
C VAL A 18 -5.20 6.65 12.57
N SER A 19 -4.53 7.75 12.25
CA SER A 19 -4.23 8.15 10.89
C SER A 19 -3.34 7.06 10.29
N THR A 20 -3.96 6.07 9.65
CA THR A 20 -3.23 5.10 8.83
C THR A 20 -2.62 5.89 7.69
N SER A 21 -1.30 6.12 7.77
CA SER A 21 -0.54 6.70 6.67
C SER A 21 -0.43 5.64 5.57
N ALA A 22 -1.27 5.75 4.54
CA ALA A 22 -1.09 5.00 3.32
C ALA A 22 0.17 5.56 2.61
N PHE A 23 1.27 4.83 2.65
CA PHE A 23 2.44 5.17 1.85
C PHE A 23 2.14 4.82 0.39
N ALA A 24 2.33 5.79 -0.51
CA ALA A 24 2.22 5.55 -1.93
C ALA A 24 3.28 4.51 -2.36
N GLU A 25 2.82 3.38 -2.89
CA GLU A 25 3.70 2.37 -3.46
C GLU A 25 4.23 2.85 -4.82
N TYR A 26 5.55 2.77 -5.01
CA TYR A 26 6.17 3.11 -6.28
C TYR A 26 6.43 1.85 -7.12
N VAL A 27 6.08 1.94 -8.41
CA VAL A 27 6.28 0.90 -9.41
C VAL A 27 7.08 1.42 -10.60
N TYR A 28 7.56 0.50 -11.41
CA TYR A 28 8.51 0.74 -12.48
C TYR A 28 7.91 0.28 -13.81
N VAL A 29 7.83 1.19 -14.78
CA VAL A 29 7.28 0.94 -16.11
C VAL A 29 8.42 0.88 -17.11
N THR A 30 8.51 -0.22 -17.85
CA THR A 30 9.53 -0.37 -18.91
C THR A 30 9.18 0.47 -20.13
N LYS A 31 10.15 0.74 -21.02
CA LYS A 31 9.93 1.45 -22.31
C LYS A 31 8.76 0.93 -23.14
N SER A 32 8.38 -0.34 -22.97
CA SER A 32 7.21 -0.91 -23.67
C SER A 32 5.88 -0.28 -23.24
N GLY A 33 5.81 0.31 -22.05
CA GLY A 33 4.63 1.02 -21.55
C GLY A 33 3.38 0.16 -21.36
N LYS A 34 3.51 -1.18 -21.32
CA LYS A 34 2.35 -2.09 -21.19
C LYS A 34 2.13 -2.61 -19.78
N LYS A 35 3.21 -2.68 -18.99
CA LYS A 35 3.21 -3.34 -17.68
C LYS A 35 4.03 -2.59 -16.66
N TYR A 36 3.62 -2.69 -15.41
CA TYR A 36 4.37 -2.19 -14.26
C TYR A 36 5.01 -3.33 -13.45
N HIS A 37 6.11 -2.99 -12.79
CA HIS A 37 6.98 -3.91 -12.06
C HIS A 37 7.29 -3.36 -10.68
N HIS A 38 7.51 -4.23 -9.70
CA HIS A 38 7.91 -3.82 -8.36
C HIS A 38 9.36 -3.28 -8.36
N SER A 39 9.74 -2.56 -7.31
CA SER A 39 11.06 -1.94 -7.13
C SER A 39 12.23 -2.92 -7.14
N ASN A 40 12.02 -4.13 -6.62
CA ASN A 40 13.02 -5.19 -6.56
C ASN A 40 13.03 -6.07 -7.82
N SER A 41 12.41 -5.63 -8.91
CA SER A 41 12.48 -6.30 -10.20
C SER A 41 13.81 -6.03 -10.87
N ARG A 42 14.34 -7.00 -11.64
CA ARG A 42 15.53 -6.79 -12.51
C ARG A 42 15.40 -5.59 -13.44
N TYR A 43 14.18 -5.16 -13.74
CA TYR A 43 13.88 -4.05 -14.63
C TYR A 43 14.01 -2.68 -13.96
N SER A 44 14.14 -2.56 -12.63
CA SER A 44 14.24 -1.25 -11.97
C SER A 44 15.56 -0.52 -12.26
N THR A 45 16.59 -1.23 -12.72
CA THR A 45 17.91 -0.68 -13.06
C THR A 45 18.11 -0.43 -14.56
N TYR A 46 17.11 -0.74 -15.39
CA TYR A 46 17.22 -0.56 -16.83
C TYR A 46 17.07 0.92 -17.22
N GLU A 47 17.88 1.36 -18.19
CA GLU A 47 17.72 2.70 -18.75
C GLU A 47 16.36 2.88 -19.44
N GLY A 48 15.72 4.01 -19.17
CA GLY A 48 14.40 4.37 -19.72
C GLY A 48 13.23 3.65 -19.06
N VAL A 49 13.41 3.25 -17.80
CA VAL A 49 12.32 2.82 -16.93
C VAL A 49 11.79 4.03 -16.18
N GLU A 50 10.48 4.19 -16.17
CA GLU A 50 9.80 5.28 -15.48
C GLU A 50 9.38 4.80 -14.08
N LYS A 51 9.71 5.58 -13.06
CA LYS A 51 9.24 5.35 -11.69
C LYS A 51 7.98 6.20 -11.45
N ILE A 52 6.84 5.54 -11.28
CA ILE A 52 5.54 6.16 -11.03
C ILE A 52 4.88 5.55 -9.80
N THR A 53 3.78 6.12 -9.32
CA THR A 53 2.99 5.48 -8.25
C THR A 53 2.18 4.32 -8.82
N LEU A 54 1.82 3.35 -7.96
CA LEU A 54 0.93 2.26 -8.34
C LEU A 54 -0.43 2.79 -8.81
N GLU A 55 -0.95 3.81 -8.13
CA GLU A 55 -2.19 4.49 -8.51
C GLU A 55 -2.11 5.08 -9.92
N GLU A 56 -1.03 5.81 -10.23
CA GLU A 56 -0.81 6.34 -11.57
C GLU A 56 -0.69 5.23 -12.64
N ALA A 57 -0.05 4.10 -12.30
CA ALA A 57 0.03 2.96 -13.22
C ALA A 57 -1.36 2.37 -13.54
N ILE A 58 -2.24 2.30 -12.53
CA ILE A 58 -3.62 1.85 -12.67
C ILE A 58 -4.44 2.86 -13.49
N GLU A 59 -4.30 4.15 -13.21
CA GLU A 59 -4.97 5.22 -13.97
C GLU A 59 -4.56 5.23 -15.45
N ARG A 60 -3.27 4.93 -15.72
CA ARG A 60 -2.75 4.75 -17.09
C ARG A 60 -3.21 3.44 -17.75
N GLY A 61 -3.94 2.57 -17.05
CA GLY A 61 -4.44 1.29 -17.58
C GLY A 61 -3.35 0.24 -17.78
N LEU A 62 -2.24 0.33 -17.05
CA LEU A 62 -1.14 -0.62 -17.14
C LEU A 62 -1.46 -1.91 -16.40
N GLU A 63 -0.99 -3.05 -16.93
CA GLU A 63 -1.18 -4.34 -16.26
C GLU A 63 -0.02 -4.68 -15.32
N PRO A 64 -0.27 -5.39 -14.21
CA PRO A 64 0.81 -5.92 -13.38
C PRO A 64 1.65 -6.94 -14.15
N SER A 65 2.96 -6.92 -13.94
CA SER A 65 3.83 -7.99 -14.39
C SER A 65 3.62 -9.28 -13.56
N LYS A 66 3.90 -10.44 -14.16
CA LYS A 66 3.82 -11.74 -13.46
C LYS A 66 4.67 -11.78 -12.19
N SER A 67 5.81 -11.10 -12.18
CA SER A 67 6.68 -11.00 -11.00
C SER A 67 6.08 -10.11 -9.91
N TYR A 68 5.37 -9.03 -10.29
CA TYR A 68 4.66 -8.18 -9.35
C TYR A 68 3.55 -8.95 -8.63
N VAL A 69 2.73 -9.71 -9.36
CA VAL A 69 1.65 -10.52 -8.78
C VAL A 69 2.19 -11.51 -7.76
N LYS A 70 3.24 -12.27 -8.11
CA LYS A 70 3.88 -13.22 -7.19
C LYS A 70 4.46 -12.55 -5.95
N PHE A 71 5.02 -11.35 -6.09
CA PHE A 71 5.56 -10.59 -4.97
C PHE A 71 4.44 -10.19 -4.00
N LYS A 72 3.32 -9.70 -4.50
CA LYS A 72 2.15 -9.32 -3.67
C LYS A 72 1.48 -10.51 -2.99
N GLU A 73 1.39 -11.65 -3.67
CA GLU A 73 0.88 -12.88 -3.07
C GLU A 73 1.74 -13.36 -1.90
N ALA A 74 3.07 -13.20 -1.98
CA ALA A 74 3.98 -13.56 -0.88
C ALA A 74 3.89 -12.57 0.30
N GLU A 75 3.84 -11.26 0.02
CA GLU A 75 3.67 -10.21 1.04
C GLU A 75 2.38 -10.39 1.85
N GLU A 76 1.27 -10.75 1.20
CA GLU A 76 -0.01 -11.00 1.88
C GLU A 76 0.00 -12.25 2.78
N GLN A 77 0.86 -13.23 2.48
CA GLN A 77 1.01 -14.44 3.29
C GLN A 77 1.81 -14.18 4.57
N GLU A 78 2.87 -13.38 4.51
CA GLU A 78 3.69 -13.02 5.68
C GLU A 78 2.90 -12.18 6.70
N VAL A 79 2.04 -11.26 6.24
CA VAL A 79 1.19 -10.45 7.13
C VAL A 79 0.16 -11.29 7.90
N LYS A 80 -0.28 -12.43 7.34
CA LYS A 80 -1.25 -13.32 8.00
C LYS A 80 -0.62 -14.19 9.09
N GLU A 81 0.69 -14.47 9.01
CA GLU A 81 1.39 -15.25 10.03
C GLU A 81 1.81 -14.40 11.24
N GLU A 82 2.17 -13.12 11.04
CA GLU A 82 2.53 -12.21 12.15
C GLU A 82 1.31 -11.70 12.94
N GLY A 83 0.12 -11.64 12.31
CA GLY A 83 -1.12 -11.21 13.00
C GLY A 83 -1.75 -12.27 13.92
N ASN A 84 -1.19 -13.49 13.99
CA ASN A 84 -1.73 -14.61 14.77
C ASN A 84 -0.77 -15.09 15.89
N LYS A 85 0.24 -14.27 16.24
CA LYS A 85 1.24 -14.56 17.26
C LYS A 85 1.13 -13.56 18.42
#